data_AF-A0A7C3XR57-F1
#
_entry.id   AF-A0A7C3XR57-F1
#
_cell.length_a   1.000
_cell.length_b   1.000
_cell.length_c   1.000
_cell.angle_alpha   90.00
_cell.angle_beta   90.00
_cell.angle_gamma   90.00
#
_symmetry.space_group_name_H-M   'P 1'
#
loop_
_entity.id
_entity.type
_entity.pdbx_description
1 polymer ?
#
loop_
_entity_poly.entity_id
_entity_poly.type
_entity_poly.pdbx_seq_one_letter_code
_entity_poly.pdbx_strand_id
1 'polypeptide(L)'
;MLKKIFDSFTAKISRRLEKSRVFRSILKLSVGRVIEGLYLLALLILLGGGVNAVLEGLRLKAPQAIIFTSSTVQSIGETVINIFALILGSAGVYFIYRGSRFISSKRVSNFYLFVGVVGLLLALAIEFYIFGYKR
;
A
#
# COMPACT_ATOMS: atom_id res chain seq x y z
N MET A 1 14.46 44.76 -13.38
CA MET A 1 15.56 43.84 -13.00
C MET A 1 15.05 42.52 -12.42
N LEU A 2 14.03 42.54 -11.55
CA LEU A 2 13.38 41.34 -10.96
C LEU A 2 12.79 40.34 -11.98
N LYS A 3 12.19 40.82 -13.08
CA LYS A 3 11.57 39.97 -14.11
C LYS A 3 12.57 38.98 -14.75
N LYS A 4 13.77 39.46 -15.14
CA LYS A 4 14.84 38.60 -15.69
C LYS A 4 15.34 37.55 -14.69
N ILE A 5 15.34 37.86 -13.40
CA ILE A 5 15.76 36.92 -12.36
C ILE A 5 14.71 35.81 -12.24
N PHE A 6 13.43 36.15 -12.19
CA PHE A 6 12.33 35.18 -12.20
C PHE A 6 12.33 34.30 -13.45
N ASP A 7 12.52 34.89 -14.64
CA ASP A 7 12.57 34.15 -15.91
C ASP A 7 13.76 33.17 -15.95
N SER A 8 14.90 33.55 -15.35
CA SER A 8 16.07 32.67 -15.24
C SER A 8 15.84 31.51 -14.25
N PHE A 9 15.12 31.77 -13.16
CA PHE A 9 14.78 30.77 -12.15
C PHE A 9 13.76 29.78 -12.67
N THR A 10 12.70 30.25 -13.35
CA THR A 10 11.68 29.39 -13.97
C THR A 10 12.28 28.54 -15.08
N ALA A 11 13.17 29.10 -15.92
CA ALA A 11 13.90 28.33 -16.93
C ALA A 11 14.81 27.25 -16.31
N LYS A 12 15.47 27.56 -15.18
CA LYS A 12 16.35 26.62 -14.46
C LYS A 12 15.57 25.50 -13.77
N ILE A 13 14.40 25.81 -13.22
CA ILE A 13 13.47 24.84 -12.63
C ILE A 13 12.86 23.95 -13.71
N SER A 14 12.40 24.53 -14.82
CA SER A 14 11.86 23.79 -15.97
C SER A 14 12.89 22.81 -16.55
N ARG A 15 14.14 23.24 -16.76
CA ARG A 15 15.23 22.34 -17.20
C ARG A 15 15.54 21.22 -16.19
N ARG A 16 15.42 21.47 -14.88
CA ARG A 16 15.60 20.43 -13.84
C ARG A 16 14.44 19.43 -13.84
N LEU A 17 13.21 19.91 -13.99
CA LEU A 17 12.02 19.07 -14.09
C LEU A 17 12.07 18.17 -15.33
N GLU A 18 12.47 18.72 -16.47
CA GLU A 18 12.56 18.01 -17.74
C GLU A 18 13.62 16.89 -17.73
N LYS A 19 14.72 17.08 -16.97
CA LYS A 19 15.80 16.09 -16.82
C LYS A 19 15.42 14.92 -15.90
N SER A 20 14.36 15.03 -15.11
CA SER A 20 13.90 13.93 -14.27
C SER A 20 13.01 12.99 -15.09
N ARG A 21 13.59 11.87 -15.57
CA ARG A 21 12.82 10.76 -16.19
C ARG A 21 11.61 10.33 -15.34
N VAL A 22 11.71 10.52 -14.02
CA VAL A 22 10.67 10.24 -13.03
C VAL A 22 9.42 11.09 -13.25
N PHE A 23 9.54 12.41 -13.48
CA PHE A 23 8.37 13.26 -13.75
C PHE A 23 7.69 12.91 -15.08
N ARG A 24 8.45 12.59 -16.13
CA ARG A 24 7.85 12.13 -17.40
C ARG A 24 7.14 10.79 -17.27
N SER A 25 7.56 9.93 -16.34
CA SER A 25 6.88 8.67 -16.04
C SER A 25 5.59 8.88 -15.25
N ILE A 26 5.57 9.84 -14.32
CA ILE A 26 4.37 10.24 -13.56
C ILE A 26 3.36 10.96 -14.47
N LEU A 27 3.82 11.84 -15.38
CA LEU A 27 2.95 12.52 -16.35
C LEU A 27 2.34 11.58 -17.41
N LYS A 28 2.87 10.36 -17.57
CA LYS A 28 2.37 9.33 -18.49
C LYS A 28 1.36 8.38 -17.83
N LEU A 29 0.93 8.64 -16.61
CA LEU A 29 -0.21 7.94 -16.01
C LEU A 29 -1.47 8.33 -16.77
N SER A 30 -2.09 7.38 -17.46
CA SER A 30 -3.43 7.57 -18.01
C SER A 30 -4.39 7.84 -16.85
N VAL A 31 -5.39 8.70 -17.08
CA VAL A 31 -6.45 8.99 -16.09
C VAL A 31 -7.07 7.69 -15.55
N GLY A 32 -7.22 6.67 -16.41
CA GLY A 32 -7.68 5.33 -16.00
C GLY A 32 -6.82 4.68 -14.92
N ARG A 33 -5.48 4.70 -15.04
CA ARG A 33 -4.59 4.12 -14.02
C ARG A 33 -4.63 4.88 -12.70
N VAL A 34 -4.87 6.19 -12.75
CA VAL A 34 -5.05 7.01 -11.53
C VAL A 34 -6.35 6.61 -10.84
N ILE A 35 -7.44 6.46 -11.58
CA ILE A 35 -8.74 6.02 -11.05
C ILE A 35 -8.61 4.61 -10.44
N GLU A 36 -7.97 3.67 -11.14
CA GLU A 36 -7.70 2.32 -10.62
C GLU A 36 -6.89 2.37 -9.32
N GLY A 37 -5.84 3.20 -9.27
CA GLY A 37 -5.03 3.37 -8.06
C GLY A 37 -5.83 3.93 -6.89
N LEU A 38 -6.68 4.93 -7.12
CA LEU A 38 -7.57 5.48 -6.10
C LEU A 38 -8.60 4.46 -5.63
N TYR A 39 -9.15 3.66 -6.54
CA TYR A 39 -10.08 2.60 -6.21
C TYR A 39 -9.44 1.54 -5.31
N LEU A 40 -8.24 1.07 -5.65
CA LEU A 40 -7.49 0.11 -4.83
C LEU A 40 -7.14 0.70 -3.46
N LEU A 41 -6.75 1.96 -3.40
CA LEU A 41 -6.45 2.64 -2.15
C LEU A 41 -7.68 2.75 -1.24
N ALA A 42 -8.84 3.14 -1.80
CA ALA A 42 -10.10 3.18 -1.06
C ALA A 42 -10.48 1.78 -0.55
N LEU A 43 -10.33 0.75 -1.38
CA LEU A 43 -10.62 -0.63 -1.02
C LEU A 43 -9.72 -1.12 0.13
N LEU A 44 -8.42 -0.81 0.11
CA LEU A 44 -7.51 -1.13 1.21
C LEU A 44 -7.90 -0.43 2.51
N ILE A 45 -8.27 0.86 2.46
CA ILE A 45 -8.71 1.59 3.65
C ILE A 45 -9.98 0.97 4.23
N LEU A 46 -10.94 0.60 3.38
CA LEU A 46 -12.20 -0.01 3.82
C LEU A 46 -11.98 -1.40 4.41
N LEU A 47 -11.28 -2.30 3.69
CA LEU A 47 -11.01 -3.65 4.17
C LEU A 47 -10.09 -3.68 5.39
N GLY A 48 -9.16 -2.73 5.49
CA GLY A 48 -8.29 -2.56 6.65
C GLY A 48 -9.01 -2.01 7.89
N GLY A 49 -10.30 -1.66 7.80
CA GLY A 49 -11.10 -1.16 8.92
C GLY A 49 -10.89 0.33 9.24
N GLY A 50 -10.47 1.11 8.24
CA GLY A 50 -10.19 2.54 8.40
C GLY A 50 -11.40 3.35 8.88
N VAL A 51 -12.63 2.94 8.53
CA VAL A 51 -13.85 3.60 9.03
C VAL A 51 -13.94 3.48 10.56
N ASN A 52 -13.75 2.28 11.10
CA ASN A 52 -13.79 2.02 12.53
C ASN A 52 -12.62 2.73 13.23
N ALA A 53 -11.40 2.65 12.70
CA ALA A 53 -10.26 3.34 13.30
C ALA A 53 -10.45 4.87 13.40
N VAL A 54 -11.11 5.49 12.41
CA VAL A 54 -11.41 6.92 12.44
C VAL A 54 -12.48 7.24 13.50
N LEU A 55 -13.58 6.49 13.54
CA LEU A 55 -14.66 6.70 14.51
C LEU A 55 -14.15 6.57 15.96
N GLU A 56 -13.27 5.61 16.20
CA GLU A 56 -12.68 5.33 17.50
C GLU A 56 -11.60 6.35 17.86
N GLY A 57 -10.79 6.79 16.88
CA GLY A 57 -9.74 7.80 17.05
C GLY A 57 -10.28 9.19 17.41
N LEU A 58 -11.56 9.46 17.14
CA LEU A 58 -12.24 10.71 17.52
C LEU A 58 -12.67 10.73 19.00
N ARG A 59 -12.56 9.62 19.74
CA ARG A 59 -12.96 9.55 21.15
C ARG A 59 -11.88 10.12 22.06
N LEU A 60 -12.27 11.04 22.95
CA LEU A 60 -11.39 11.74 23.90
C LEU A 60 -10.61 10.82 24.89
N LYS A 61 -11.05 9.58 25.06
CA LYS A 61 -10.39 8.55 25.88
C LYS A 61 -10.02 7.34 25.03
N ALA A 62 -9.24 7.55 23.98
CA ALA A 62 -8.71 6.45 23.19
C ALA A 62 -7.76 5.60 24.06
N PRO A 63 -7.95 4.27 24.14
CA PRO A 63 -6.99 3.39 24.80
C PRO A 63 -5.61 3.51 24.13
N GLN A 64 -4.53 3.52 24.92
CA GLN A 64 -3.15 3.63 24.39
C GLN A 64 -2.63 2.31 23.76
N ALA A 65 -3.49 1.31 23.61
CA ALA A 65 -3.12 0.01 23.06
C ALA A 65 -3.07 0.05 21.53
N ILE A 66 -2.05 -0.60 20.93
CA ILE A 66 -1.91 -0.70 19.48
C ILE A 66 -2.96 -1.65 18.89
N ILE A 67 -3.36 -2.70 19.60
CA ILE A 67 -4.42 -3.62 19.18
C ILE A 67 -5.46 -3.63 20.29
N PHE A 68 -6.72 -3.37 19.94
CA PHE A 68 -7.81 -3.42 20.90
C PHE A 68 -8.32 -4.86 21.02
N THR A 69 -8.58 -5.30 22.26
CA THR A 69 -9.06 -6.65 22.52
C THR A 69 -10.52 -6.85 22.12
N SER A 70 -11.30 -5.77 21.99
CA SER A 70 -12.69 -5.85 21.53
C SER A 70 -12.74 -6.11 20.03
N SER A 71 -13.54 -7.09 19.63
CA SER A 71 -13.83 -7.39 18.22
C SER A 71 -14.58 -6.27 17.49
N THR A 72 -15.34 -5.44 18.19
CA THR A 72 -16.15 -4.35 17.62
C THR A 72 -15.41 -3.02 17.47
N VAL A 73 -14.20 -2.93 18.02
CA VAL A 73 -13.44 -1.68 18.12
C VAL A 73 -12.12 -1.88 17.39
N GLN A 74 -11.65 -0.84 16.70
CA GLN A 74 -10.42 -0.89 15.94
C GLN A 74 -9.55 0.33 16.20
N SER A 75 -8.25 0.11 16.38
CA SER A 75 -7.30 1.20 16.56
C SER A 75 -6.67 1.59 15.21
N ILE A 76 -6.08 2.79 15.14
CA ILE A 76 -5.29 3.23 13.98
C ILE A 76 -4.10 2.28 13.74
N GLY A 77 -3.45 1.83 14.82
CA GLY A 77 -2.32 0.90 14.73
C GLY A 77 -2.73 -0.45 14.14
N GLU A 78 -3.89 -0.96 14.56
CA GLU A 78 -4.47 -2.20 14.05
C GLU A 78 -4.84 -2.08 12.57
N THR A 79 -5.45 -0.97 12.15
CA THR A 79 -5.73 -0.72 10.73
C THR A 79 -4.49 -0.69 9.87
N VAL A 80 -3.40 -0.06 10.33
CA VAL A 80 -2.12 -0.06 9.59
C VAL A 80 -1.59 -1.49 9.43
N ILE A 81 -1.68 -2.30 10.47
CA ILE A 81 -1.26 -3.71 10.43
C ILE A 81 -2.12 -4.51 9.44
N ASN A 82 -3.45 -4.35 9.47
CA ASN A 82 -4.35 -5.05 8.56
C ASN A 82 -4.13 -4.62 7.10
N ILE A 83 -3.94 -3.33 6.82
CA ILE A 83 -3.59 -2.84 5.48
C ILE A 83 -2.26 -3.46 5.02
N PHE A 84 -1.27 -3.52 5.89
CA PHE A 84 0.01 -4.16 5.58
C PHE A 84 -0.17 -5.65 5.26
N ALA A 85 -0.95 -6.39 6.06
CA ALA A 85 -1.26 -7.79 5.81
C ALA A 85 -2.00 -7.98 4.47
N LEU A 86 -2.97 -7.13 4.14
CA LEU A 86 -3.68 -7.15 2.85
C LEU A 86 -2.75 -6.92 1.67
N ILE A 87 -1.85 -5.95 1.76
CA ILE A 87 -0.85 -5.67 0.70
C ILE A 87 0.09 -6.86 0.56
N LEU A 88 0.60 -7.40 1.66
CA LEU A 88 1.51 -8.55 1.66
C LEU A 88 0.84 -9.80 1.07
N GLY A 89 -0.38 -10.10 1.48
CA GLY A 89 -1.17 -11.22 0.96
C GLY A 89 -1.48 -11.07 -0.53
N SER A 90 -1.91 -9.88 -0.95
CA SER A 90 -2.20 -9.58 -2.36
C SER A 90 -0.93 -9.68 -3.23
N ALA A 91 0.21 -9.17 -2.74
CA ALA A 91 1.50 -9.32 -3.40
C ALA A 91 1.93 -10.79 -3.47
N GLY A 92 1.69 -11.56 -2.40
CA GLY A 92 1.91 -13.00 -2.36
C GLY A 92 1.16 -13.74 -3.46
N VAL A 93 -0.16 -13.50 -3.56
CA VAL A 93 -1.02 -14.05 -4.63
C VAL A 93 -0.53 -13.62 -6.01
N TYR A 94 -0.15 -12.35 -6.19
CA TYR A 94 0.39 -11.85 -7.44
C TYR A 94 1.69 -12.58 -7.84
N PHE A 95 2.60 -12.83 -6.89
CA PHE A 95 3.83 -13.57 -7.18
C PHE A 95 3.56 -15.03 -7.50
N ILE A 96 2.60 -15.68 -6.84
CA ILE A 96 2.17 -17.03 -7.21
C ILE A 96 1.66 -17.04 -8.67
N TYR A 97 0.79 -16.09 -9.02
CA TYR A 97 0.29 -15.94 -10.38
C TYR A 97 1.41 -15.69 -11.40
N ARG A 98 2.38 -14.82 -11.08
CA ARG A 98 3.51 -14.56 -11.97
C ARG A 98 4.41 -15.79 -12.12
N GLY A 99 4.67 -16.50 -11.03
CA GLY A 99 5.46 -17.73 -11.01
C GLY A 99 4.89 -18.79 -11.94
N SER A 100 3.57 -19.00 -11.95
CA SER A 100 2.92 -19.97 -12.83
C SER A 100 2.94 -19.61 -14.32
N ARG A 101 3.17 -18.33 -14.65
CA ARG A 101 3.26 -17.85 -16.05
C ARG A 101 4.67 -17.91 -16.64
N PHE A 102 5.72 -18.08 -15.83
CA PHE A 102 7.09 -18.17 -16.33
C PHE A 102 7.42 -19.59 -16.81
N ILE A 103 7.22 -19.85 -18.10
CA ILE A 103 7.48 -21.17 -18.72
C ILE A 103 8.96 -21.34 -19.11
N SER A 104 9.66 -20.25 -19.42
CA SER A 104 11.02 -20.30 -19.99
C SER A 104 12.13 -20.55 -18.97
N SER A 105 11.93 -20.25 -17.68
CA SER A 105 12.94 -20.41 -16.64
C SER A 105 12.35 -20.96 -15.35
N LYS A 106 12.58 -22.26 -15.11
CA LYS A 106 12.13 -22.97 -13.91
C LYS A 106 12.66 -22.32 -12.63
N ARG A 107 13.91 -21.83 -12.62
CA ARG A 107 14.52 -21.20 -11.44
C ARG A 107 13.77 -19.92 -11.06
N VAL A 108 13.43 -19.09 -12.05
CA VAL A 108 12.70 -17.83 -11.83
C VAL A 108 11.26 -18.13 -11.40
N SER A 109 10.58 -19.06 -12.08
CA SER A 109 9.23 -19.51 -11.71
C SER A 109 9.18 -19.98 -10.25
N ASN A 110 10.09 -20.88 -9.85
CA ASN A 110 10.15 -21.42 -8.49
C ASN A 110 10.42 -20.32 -7.44
N PHE A 111 11.27 -19.34 -7.75
CA PHE A 111 11.53 -18.22 -6.84
C PHE A 111 10.27 -17.38 -6.59
N TYR A 112 9.55 -17.01 -7.66
CA TYR A 112 8.29 -16.27 -7.53
C TYR A 112 7.23 -17.05 -6.76
N LEU A 113 7.09 -18.35 -7.03
CA LEU A 113 6.17 -19.22 -6.29
C LEU A 113 6.54 -19.29 -4.81
N PHE A 114 7.83 -19.49 -4.49
CA PHE A 114 8.30 -19.55 -3.12
C PHE A 114 8.03 -18.25 -2.35
N VAL A 115 8.47 -17.11 -2.90
CA VAL A 115 8.25 -15.79 -2.28
C VAL A 115 6.75 -15.51 -2.13
N GLY A 116 5.96 -15.89 -3.14
CA GLY A 116 4.51 -15.72 -3.11
C GLY A 116 3.82 -16.52 -2.02
N VAL A 117 4.16 -17.80 -1.87
CA VAL A 117 3.63 -18.67 -0.82
C VAL A 117 4.06 -18.20 0.56
N VAL A 118 5.35 -17.88 0.75
CA VAL A 118 5.86 -17.38 2.03
C VAL A 118 5.17 -16.06 2.41
N GLY A 119 5.04 -15.12 1.47
CA GLY A 119 4.35 -13.85 1.71
C GLY A 119 2.88 -14.04 2.08
N LEU A 120 2.17 -14.94 1.39
CA LEU A 120 0.78 -15.25 1.70
C LEU A 120 0.62 -15.90 3.09
N LEU A 121 1.48 -16.85 3.44
CA LEU A 121 1.47 -17.49 4.76
C LEU A 121 1.76 -16.49 5.89
N LEU A 122 2.70 -15.56 5.67
CA LEU A 122 2.99 -14.50 6.64
C LEU A 122 1.79 -13.56 6.83
N ALA A 123 1.13 -13.16 5.74
CA ALA A 123 -0.07 -12.34 5.81
C ALA A 123 -1.19 -13.03 6.61
N LEU A 124 -1.42 -14.32 6.33
CA LEU A 124 -2.41 -15.12 7.08
C LEU A 124 -2.04 -15.29 8.55
N ALA A 125 -0.77 -15.51 8.86
CA ALA A 125 -0.31 -15.64 10.24
C ALA A 125 -0.55 -14.36 11.05
N ILE A 126 -0.32 -13.18 10.44
CA ILE A 126 -0.63 -11.88 11.06
C ILE A 126 -2.12 -11.77 11.35
N GLU A 127 -2.98 -12.02 10.35
CA GLU A 127 -4.44 -11.93 10.51
C GLU A 127 -4.97 -12.90 11.56
N PHE A 128 -4.52 -14.16 11.56
CA PHE A 128 -4.93 -15.13 12.57
C PHE A 128 -4.46 -14.77 13.98
N TYR A 129 -3.27 -14.17 14.10
CA TYR A 129 -2.78 -13.68 15.39
C TYR A 129 -3.68 -12.55 15.93
N ILE A 130 -4.04 -11.57 15.09
CA ILE A 130 -4.93 -10.47 15.47
C ILE A 130 -6.32 -11.01 15.82
N PHE A 131 -6.87 -11.89 14.98
CA PHE A 131 -8.16 -12.50 15.21
C PHE A 131 -8.22 -13.29 16.53
N GLY A 132 -7.18 -14.09 16.82
CA GLY A 132 -7.08 -14.84 18.08
C GLY A 132 -6.81 -13.98 19.31
N TYR A 133 -6.25 -12.78 19.14
CA TYR A 133 -6.05 -11.82 20.22
C TYR A 133 -7.35 -11.10 20.61
N LYS A 134 -8.30 -10.98 19.67
CA LYS A 134 -9.60 -10.37 19.91
C LYS A 134 -10.55 -11.32 20.66
N ARG A 135 -11.38 -10.74 21.53
CA ARG A 135 -12.40 -11.42 22.34
C ARG A 135 -13.80 -10.93 21.97
#